data_AF-A0A369LJN5-F1
#
_entry.id   AF-A0A369LJN5-F1
#
_cell.length_a   1.000
_cell.length_b   1.000
_cell.length_c   1.000
_cell.angle_alpha   90.00
_cell.angle_beta   90.00
_cell.angle_gamma   90.00
#
_symmetry.space_group_name_H-M   'P 1'
#
loop_
_entity.id
_entity.type
_entity.pdbx_description
1 polymer ?
#
loop_
_entity_poly.entity_id
_entity_poly.type
_entity_poly.pdbx_seq_one_letter_code
_entity_poly.pdbx_strand_id
1 'polypeptide(L)'
;MRVYDGDPFYRKPGDDPPMRERIKFHSKRLTLFFIQLAFLAGVCYIGEAVSVHLPVEVPANICSMGILLSLLISGMIDESKIELVSSFLLKYMPVFFIPAGVTILRCLPMIGDRIGWFALVCIITTVLVFLSTALTVILVGRLQKYIAGKRAGKDVHLRGVFTTETEGE
;
A
#
# COMPACT_ATOMS: atom_id res chain seq x y z
N MET A 1 -38.85 -7.79 -22.56
CA MET A 1 -38.53 -7.87 -21.12
C MET A 1 -37.18 -8.58 -20.97
N ARG A 2 -36.07 -7.89 -21.26
CA ARG A 2 -34.69 -8.36 -21.04
C ARG A 2 -33.96 -7.23 -20.33
N VAL A 3 -33.81 -7.33 -19.01
CA VAL A 3 -33.07 -6.35 -18.21
C VAL A 3 -32.37 -7.08 -17.07
N TYR A 4 -31.46 -8.03 -17.36
CA TYR A 4 -30.53 -8.65 -16.39
C TYR A 4 -29.43 -9.43 -17.16
N ASP A 5 -28.50 -8.72 -17.80
CA ASP A 5 -27.37 -9.34 -18.53
C ASP A 5 -26.12 -8.43 -18.43
N GLY A 6 -25.65 -8.16 -17.20
CA GLY A 6 -24.52 -7.23 -17.01
C GLY A 6 -23.79 -7.26 -15.68
N ASP A 7 -24.23 -8.08 -14.73
CA ASP A 7 -23.61 -8.24 -13.42
C ASP A 7 -22.78 -9.54 -13.36
N PRO A 8 -21.44 -9.47 -13.24
CA PRO A 8 -20.56 -10.65 -13.17
C PRO A 8 -20.70 -11.45 -11.86
N PHE A 9 -21.73 -11.18 -11.06
CA PHE A 9 -21.99 -11.79 -9.76
C PHE A 9 -23.30 -12.59 -9.70
N TYR A 10 -24.00 -12.79 -10.82
CA TYR A 10 -25.19 -13.64 -10.85
C TYR A 10 -24.82 -15.11 -11.10
N ARG A 11 -24.71 -15.90 -10.03
CA ARG A 11 -24.43 -17.35 -10.08
C ARG A 11 -25.76 -18.12 -10.15
N LYS A 12 -25.94 -19.00 -11.14
CA LYS A 12 -27.13 -19.85 -11.24
C LYS A 12 -27.30 -20.70 -9.97
N PRO A 13 -28.52 -20.83 -9.41
CA PRO A 13 -28.78 -21.72 -8.28
C PRO A 13 -28.56 -23.17 -8.73
N GLY A 14 -27.62 -23.88 -8.09
CA GLY A 14 -27.21 -25.25 -8.44
C GLY A 14 -25.78 -25.40 -8.96
N ASP A 15 -25.05 -24.29 -9.18
CA ASP A 15 -23.61 -24.27 -9.53
C ASP A 15 -22.71 -24.03 -8.29
N ASP A 16 -23.20 -24.39 -7.10
CA ASP A 16 -22.39 -24.41 -5.89
C ASP A 16 -21.48 -25.66 -5.87
N PRO A 17 -20.15 -25.49 -5.82
CA PRO A 17 -19.24 -26.62 -5.64
C PRO A 17 -19.54 -27.31 -4.31
N PRO A 18 -19.35 -28.64 -4.22
CA PRO A 18 -19.73 -29.44 -3.06
C PRO A 18 -19.18 -28.84 -1.75
N MET A 19 -20.02 -28.77 -0.72
CA MET A 19 -19.81 -28.08 0.58
C MET A 19 -18.42 -28.34 1.23
N ARG A 20 -17.78 -29.49 0.94
CA ARG A 20 -16.47 -29.88 1.47
C ARG A 20 -15.30 -29.03 0.95
N GLU A 21 -15.39 -28.42 -0.23
CA GLU A 21 -14.29 -27.59 -0.77
C GLU A 21 -14.27 -26.16 -0.22
N ARG A 22 -15.44 -25.57 0.05
CA ARG A 22 -15.54 -24.18 0.55
C ARG A 22 -14.93 -23.99 1.95
N ILE A 23 -14.90 -25.04 2.77
CA ILE A 23 -14.35 -25.00 4.14
C ILE A 23 -12.81 -25.04 4.14
N LYS A 24 -12.18 -25.88 3.29
CA LYS A 24 -10.71 -25.89 3.14
C LYS A 24 -10.19 -24.60 2.50
N PHE A 25 -10.99 -24.00 1.63
CA PHE A 25 -10.68 -22.72 0.98
C PHE A 25 -10.69 -21.54 1.98
N HIS A 26 -11.60 -21.58 2.96
CA HIS A 26 -11.67 -20.58 4.03
C HIS A 26 -10.45 -20.62 4.96
N SER A 27 -10.01 -21.83 5.35
CA SER A 27 -8.83 -22.01 6.20
C SER A 27 -7.55 -21.52 5.54
N LYS A 28 -7.36 -21.79 4.23
CA LYS A 28 -6.17 -21.31 3.50
C LYS A 28 -6.11 -19.79 3.39
N ARG A 29 -7.26 -19.11 3.23
CA ARG A 29 -7.32 -17.63 3.22
C ARG A 29 -6.98 -17.02 4.58
N LEU A 30 -7.43 -17.64 5.68
CA LEU A 30 -7.09 -17.22 7.03
C LEU A 30 -5.61 -17.42 7.35
N THR A 31 -5.03 -18.57 7.01
CA THR A 31 -3.60 -18.80 7.22
C THR A 31 -2.74 -17.83 6.39
N LEU A 32 -3.15 -17.52 5.16
CA LEU A 32 -2.50 -16.47 4.36
C LEU A 32 -2.58 -15.09 5.03
N PHE A 33 -3.70 -14.75 5.67
CA PHE A 33 -3.86 -13.49 6.40
C PHE A 33 -2.90 -13.37 7.58
N PHE A 34 -2.80 -14.41 8.42
CA PHE A 34 -1.86 -14.41 9.55
C PHE A 34 -0.40 -14.38 9.09
N ILE A 35 -0.06 -15.05 7.98
CA ILE A 35 1.28 -14.99 7.38
C ILE A 35 1.60 -13.58 6.88
N GLN A 36 0.63 -12.90 6.28
CA GLN A 36 0.78 -11.51 5.81
C GLN A 36 0.93 -10.54 6.99
N LEU A 37 0.19 -10.75 8.07
CA LEU A 37 0.32 -9.97 9.30
C LEU A 37 1.69 -10.20 9.95
N ALA A 38 2.14 -11.46 10.01
CA ALA A 38 3.47 -11.82 10.50
C ALA A 38 4.58 -11.24 9.60
N PHE A 39 4.37 -11.18 8.29
CA PHE A 39 5.28 -10.53 7.36
C PHE A 39 5.38 -9.02 7.62
N LEU A 40 4.25 -8.33 7.76
CA LEU A 40 4.23 -6.90 8.09
C LEU A 40 4.90 -6.62 9.44
N ALA A 41 4.61 -7.45 10.45
CA ALA A 41 5.26 -7.39 11.75
C ALA A 41 6.78 -7.65 11.65
N GLY A 42 7.20 -8.60 10.81
CA GLY A 42 8.60 -8.90 10.53
C GLY A 42 9.32 -7.72 9.86
N VAL A 43 8.70 -7.06 8.88
CA VAL A 43 9.25 -5.85 8.25
C VAL A 43 9.35 -4.70 9.25
N CYS A 44 8.35 -4.52 10.13
CA CYS A 44 8.44 -3.56 11.23
C CYS A 44 9.61 -3.88 12.17
N TYR A 45 9.75 -5.13 12.59
CA TYR A 45 10.84 -5.58 13.46
C TYR A 45 12.23 -5.38 12.83
N ILE A 46 12.37 -5.67 11.54
CA ILE A 46 13.61 -5.41 10.80
C ILE A 46 13.86 -3.89 10.70
N GLY A 47 12.83 -3.09 10.42
CA GLY A 47 12.95 -1.63 10.38
C GLY A 47 13.37 -1.03 11.72
N GLU A 48 12.89 -1.59 12.83
CA GLU A 48 13.31 -1.20 14.18
C GLU A 48 14.74 -1.64 14.49
N ALA A 49 15.14 -2.87 14.13
CA ALA A 49 16.52 -3.35 14.28
C ALA A 49 17.52 -2.51 13.46
N VAL A 50 17.14 -2.08 12.27
CA VAL A 50 17.94 -1.19 11.41
C VAL A 50 18.01 0.23 11.98
N SER A 51 16.91 0.74 12.54
CA SER A 51 16.84 2.05 13.19
C SER A 51 17.78 2.12 14.40
N VAL A 52 17.89 1.05 15.21
CA VAL A 52 18.82 0.98 16.36
C VAL A 52 20.30 0.98 15.94
N HIS A 53 20.63 0.53 14.73
CA HIS A 53 22.00 0.53 14.21
C HIS A 53 22.40 1.86 13.55
N LEU A 54 21.44 2.73 13.23
CA LEU A 54 21.72 4.08 12.75
C LEU A 54 21.77 5.05 13.94
N PRO A 55 22.85 5.85 14.10
CA PRO A 55 22.98 6.86 15.17
C PRO A 55 22.07 8.10 14.97
N VAL A 56 21.02 7.99 14.16
CA VAL A 56 20.07 9.06 13.84
C VAL A 56 18.70 8.64 14.37
N GLU A 57 18.03 9.51 15.15
CA GLU A 57 16.66 9.31 15.67
C GLU A 57 15.61 9.33 14.55
N VAL A 58 15.74 8.44 13.57
CA VAL A 58 14.71 8.24 12.55
C VAL A 58 13.66 7.31 13.15
N PRO A 59 12.39 7.75 13.25
CA PRO A 59 11.31 6.91 13.75
C PRO A 59 11.27 5.59 12.98
N ALA A 60 11.22 4.47 13.71
CA ALA A 60 11.19 3.12 13.12
C ALA A 60 10.14 2.97 12.01
N ASN A 61 8.99 3.66 12.13
CA ASN A 61 7.94 3.71 11.12
C ASN A 61 8.43 4.14 9.71
N ILE A 62 9.29 5.16 9.63
CA ILE A 62 9.80 5.65 8.34
C ILE A 62 10.75 4.62 7.71
N CYS A 63 11.58 3.97 8.52
CA CYS A 63 12.46 2.88 8.08
C CYS A 63 11.67 1.69 7.54
N SER A 64 10.64 1.24 8.26
CA SER A 64 9.77 0.13 7.82
C SER A 64 9.04 0.46 6.52
N MET A 65 8.56 1.69 6.34
CA MET A 65 7.96 2.15 5.07
C MET A 65 8.97 2.11 3.91
N GLY A 66 10.20 2.58 4.13
CA GLY A 66 11.26 2.53 3.12
C GLY A 66 11.62 1.10 2.71
N ILE A 67 11.76 0.20 3.67
CA ILE A 67 12.04 -1.23 3.43
C ILE A 67 10.91 -1.87 2.62
N LEU A 68 9.65 -1.66 3.03
CA LEU A 68 8.49 -2.20 2.32
C LEU A 68 8.45 -1.69 0.87
N LEU A 69 8.72 -0.40 0.66
CA LEU A 69 8.80 0.21 -0.66
C LEU A 69 9.91 -0.43 -1.51
N SER A 70 11.11 -0.64 -0.95
CA SER A 70 12.22 -1.28 -1.66
C SER A 70 11.92 -2.71 -2.06
N LEU A 71 11.30 -3.51 -1.17
CA LEU A 71 10.91 -4.88 -1.51
C LEU A 71 9.81 -4.92 -2.58
N LEU A 72 8.88 -3.96 -2.55
CA LEU A 72 7.83 -3.84 -3.55
C LEU A 72 8.40 -3.46 -4.93
N ILE A 73 9.32 -2.48 -4.98
CA ILE A 73 10.03 -2.10 -6.22
C ILE A 73 10.82 -3.28 -6.80
N SER A 74 11.38 -4.15 -5.96
CA SER A 74 12.13 -5.33 -6.39
C SER A 74 11.26 -6.42 -7.05
N GLY A 75 9.93 -6.28 -7.06
CA GLY A 75 8.99 -7.21 -7.70
C GLY A 75 8.95 -8.62 -7.08
N MET A 76 9.61 -8.82 -5.93
CA MET A 76 9.64 -10.11 -5.22
C MET A 76 8.41 -10.36 -4.35
N ILE A 77 7.55 -9.36 -4.16
CA ILE A 77 6.36 -9.43 -3.33
C ILE A 77 5.11 -9.44 -4.23
N ASP A 78 4.31 -10.52 -4.10
CA ASP A 78 2.92 -10.54 -4.57
C ASP A 78 2.14 -9.41 -3.90
N GLU A 79 1.84 -8.36 -4.66
CA GLU A 79 1.05 -7.19 -4.25
C GLU A 79 -0.28 -7.63 -3.60
N SER A 80 -0.88 -8.68 -4.17
CA SER A 80 -2.11 -9.32 -3.70
C SER A 80 -2.02 -9.88 -2.27
N LYS A 81 -0.82 -10.11 -1.75
CA LYS A 81 -0.62 -10.58 -0.37
C LYS A 81 -0.58 -9.41 0.63
N ILE A 82 -0.14 -8.22 0.26
CA ILE A 82 -0.16 -7.10 1.21
C ILE A 82 -1.54 -6.44 1.26
N GLU A 83 -2.26 -6.44 0.14
CA GLU A 83 -3.56 -5.79 -0.01
C GLU A 83 -4.64 -6.33 0.93
N LEU A 84 -4.61 -7.64 1.23
CA LEU A 84 -5.63 -8.28 2.07
C LEU A 84 -5.49 -7.83 3.53
N VAL A 85 -4.30 -7.92 4.13
CA VAL A 85 -4.06 -7.41 5.50
C VAL A 85 -4.22 -5.90 5.59
N SER A 86 -3.71 -5.14 4.62
CA SER A 86 -3.84 -3.69 4.58
C SER A 86 -5.31 -3.25 4.57
N SER A 87 -6.13 -3.84 3.70
CA SER A 87 -7.57 -3.51 3.61
C SER A 87 -8.34 -3.85 4.89
N PHE A 88 -7.97 -4.93 5.57
CA PHE A 88 -8.56 -5.27 6.87
C PHE A 88 -8.11 -4.30 7.97
N LEU A 89 -6.81 -3.98 8.09
CA LEU A 89 -6.33 -3.00 9.07
C LEU A 89 -6.93 -1.61 8.83
N LEU A 90 -7.00 -1.18 7.57
CA LEU A 90 -7.62 0.09 7.18
C LEU A 90 -9.11 0.12 7.52
N LYS A 91 -9.82 -1.00 7.34
CA LYS A 91 -11.22 -1.13 7.74
C LYS A 91 -11.43 -0.98 9.25
N TYR A 92 -10.49 -1.45 10.06
CA TYR A 92 -10.53 -1.33 11.53
C TYR A 92 -9.73 -0.14 12.07
N MET A 93 -9.16 0.71 11.21
CA MET A 93 -8.36 1.88 11.57
C MET A 93 -9.06 2.84 12.55
N PRO A 94 -10.39 3.13 12.44
CA PRO A 94 -11.08 3.99 13.39
C PRO A 94 -11.03 3.46 14.83
N VAL A 95 -11.00 2.14 15.01
CA VAL A 95 -10.94 1.49 16.33
C VAL A 95 -9.60 1.76 17.02
N PHE A 96 -8.49 1.87 16.27
CA PHE A 96 -7.19 2.25 16.82
C PHE A 96 -7.06 3.76 17.09
N PHE A 97 -7.80 4.59 16.35
CA PHE A 97 -7.79 6.02 16.55
C PHE A 97 -8.57 6.49 17.78
N ILE A 98 -9.57 5.75 18.22
CA ILE A 98 -10.37 6.12 19.39
C ILE A 98 -9.52 6.19 20.67
N PRO A 99 -8.75 5.14 21.06
CA PRO A 99 -7.86 5.21 22.24
C PRO A 99 -6.77 6.27 22.12
N ALA A 100 -6.15 6.39 20.95
CA ALA A 100 -5.11 7.38 20.70
C ALA A 100 -5.65 8.82 20.79
N GLY A 101 -6.81 9.08 20.18
CA GLY A 101 -7.50 10.36 20.24
C GLY A 101 -7.92 10.74 21.65
N VAL A 102 -8.51 9.80 22.41
CA VAL A 102 -8.87 10.04 23.82
C VAL A 102 -7.65 10.38 24.66
N THR A 103 -6.51 9.72 24.42
CA THR A 103 -5.25 10.03 25.11
C THR A 103 -4.79 11.46 24.83
N ILE A 104 -4.86 11.91 23.56
CA ILE A 104 -4.51 13.28 23.18
C ILE A 104 -5.49 14.29 23.79
N LEU A 105 -6.81 14.02 23.73
CA LEU A 105 -7.84 14.89 24.31
C LEU A 105 -7.64 15.15 25.81
N ARG A 106 -7.12 14.16 26.55
CA ARG A 106 -6.76 14.32 27.97
C ARG A 106 -5.58 15.24 28.19
N CYS A 107 -4.66 15.32 27.22
CA CYS A 107 -3.48 16.18 27.26
C CYS A 107 -3.75 17.59 26.71
N LEU A 108 -4.77 17.80 25.87
CA LEU A 108 -5.16 19.12 25.34
C LEU A 108 -5.27 20.25 26.38
N PRO A 109 -5.86 20.07 27.58
CA PRO A 109 -5.94 21.15 28.57
C PRO A 109 -4.56 21.63 29.06
N MET A 110 -3.50 20.82 28.97
CA MET A 110 -2.12 21.22 29.31
C MET A 110 -1.49 22.11 28.22
N ILE A 111 -2.03 22.09 26.99
CA ILE A 111 -1.55 22.87 25.84
C ILE A 111 -2.39 24.15 25.65
N GLY A 112 -3.56 24.25 26.28
CA GLY A 112 -4.54 25.33 26.10
C GLY A 112 -3.96 26.75 26.22
N ASP A 113 -3.02 26.97 27.15
CA ASP A 113 -2.37 28.27 27.36
C ASP A 113 -1.46 28.73 26.19
N ARG A 114 -1.11 27.84 25.26
CA ARG A 114 -0.25 28.14 24.09
C ARG A 114 -0.86 27.72 22.75
N ILE A 115 -2.19 27.72 22.64
CA ILE A 115 -2.88 27.26 21.42
C ILE A 115 -2.50 28.05 20.17
N GLY A 116 -2.17 29.35 20.31
CA GLY A 116 -1.71 30.19 19.20
C GLY A 116 -0.34 29.78 18.66
N TRP A 117 0.60 29.42 19.55
CA TRP A 117 1.93 28.92 19.15
C TRP A 117 1.82 27.54 18.49
N PHE A 118 0.94 26.69 19.01
CA PHE A 118 0.64 25.37 18.43
C PHE A 118 0.05 25.50 17.02
N ALA A 119 -0.93 26.38 16.81
CA ALA A 119 -1.51 26.62 15.50
C ALA A 119 -0.49 27.11 14.47
N LEU A 120 0.41 28.02 14.88
CA LEU A 120 1.49 28.51 14.02
C LEU A 120 2.44 27.37 13.62
N VAL A 121 2.89 26.55 14.59
CA VAL A 121 3.72 25.37 14.31
C VAL A 121 3.01 24.41 13.36
N CYS A 122 1.73 24.14 13.58
CA CYS A 122 0.93 23.28 12.69
C CYS A 122 0.90 23.80 11.25
N ILE A 123 0.68 25.10 11.04
CA ILE A 123 0.68 25.71 9.70
C ILE A 123 2.04 25.54 9.05
N ILE A 124 3.13 25.87 9.76
CA ILE A 124 4.49 25.70 9.23
C ILE A 124 4.75 24.25 8.84
N THR A 125 4.45 23.29 9.73
CA THR A 125 4.67 21.87 9.44
C THR A 125 3.79 21.38 8.30
N THR A 126 2.57 21.90 8.16
CA THR A 126 1.67 21.54 7.06
C THR A 126 2.25 21.98 5.73
N VAL A 127 2.73 23.23 5.63
CA VAL A 127 3.37 23.73 4.41
C VAL A 127 4.64 22.92 4.10
N LEU A 128 5.44 22.61 5.11
CA LEU A 128 6.70 21.89 4.94
C LEU A 128 6.49 20.43 4.50
N VAL A 129 5.54 19.72 5.12
CA VAL A 129 5.14 18.36 4.72
C VAL A 129 4.53 18.37 3.32
N PHE A 130 3.69 19.36 3.01
CA PHE A 130 3.09 19.48 1.68
C PHE A 130 4.15 19.72 0.60
N LEU A 131 5.11 20.62 0.84
CA LEU A 131 6.23 20.85 -0.08
C LEU A 131 7.07 19.59 -0.25
N SER A 132 7.43 18.92 0.86
CA SER A 132 8.20 17.68 0.82
C SER A 132 7.48 16.59 0.01
N THR A 133 6.18 16.40 0.25
CA THR A 133 5.35 15.44 -0.47
C THR A 133 5.24 15.80 -1.96
N ALA A 134 5.00 17.08 -2.28
CA ALA A 134 4.90 17.55 -3.65
C ALA A 134 6.22 17.32 -4.42
N LEU A 135 7.37 17.62 -3.82
CA LEU A 135 8.68 17.37 -4.41
C LEU A 135 8.90 15.87 -4.65
N THR A 136 8.58 15.02 -3.68
CA THR A 136 8.69 13.55 -3.83
C THR A 136 7.82 13.03 -4.97
N VAL A 137 6.55 13.46 -5.05
CA VAL A 137 5.61 13.04 -6.11
C VAL A 137 6.09 13.53 -7.48
N ILE A 138 6.59 14.75 -7.58
CA ILE A 138 7.13 15.29 -8.85
C ILE A 138 8.36 14.49 -9.28
N LEU A 139 9.29 14.19 -8.36
CA LEU A 139 10.50 13.43 -8.67
C LEU A 139 10.15 12.00 -9.13
N VAL A 140 9.29 11.31 -8.39
CA VAL A 140 8.80 9.96 -8.75
C VAL A 140 8.04 9.99 -10.07
N GLY A 141 7.17 10.98 -10.30
CA GLY A 141 6.42 11.11 -11.54
C GLY A 141 7.33 11.37 -12.75
N ARG A 142 8.40 12.14 -12.59
CA ARG A 142 9.42 12.33 -13.64
C ARG A 142 10.22 11.06 -13.88
N LEU A 143 10.59 10.34 -12.82
CA LEU A 143 11.33 9.09 -12.91
C LEU A 143 10.51 7.99 -13.61
N GLN A 144 9.21 7.87 -13.28
CA GLN A 144 8.29 6.96 -13.93
C GLN A 144 8.14 7.27 -15.43
N LYS A 145 8.03 8.54 -15.82
CA LYS A 145 8.02 8.94 -17.24
C LYS A 145 9.32 8.59 -17.96
N TYR A 146 10.47 8.77 -17.30
CA TYR A 146 11.78 8.40 -17.84
C TYR A 146 11.92 6.87 -18.01
N ILE A 147 11.44 6.09 -17.04
CA ILE A 147 11.45 4.62 -17.09
C ILE A 147 10.45 4.09 -18.13
N ALA A 148 9.26 4.70 -18.25
CA ALA A 148 8.25 4.33 -19.25
C ALA A 148 8.74 4.58 -20.69
N GLY A 149 9.51 5.64 -20.92
CA GLY A 149 10.19 5.86 -22.21
C GLY A 149 11.18 4.75 -22.57
N LYS A 150 11.78 4.09 -21.58
CA LYS A 150 12.70 2.95 -21.77
C LYS A 150 11.97 1.62 -22.01
N ARG A 151 10.74 1.45 -21.52
CA ARG A 151 9.89 0.28 -21.79
C ARG A 151 9.25 0.35 -23.18
N ALA A 152 8.72 1.52 -23.56
CA ALA A 152 8.16 1.76 -24.90
C ALA A 152 9.15 1.45 -26.04
N GLY A 153 10.46 1.65 -25.82
CA GLY A 153 11.49 1.26 -26.79
C GLY A 153 11.67 -0.26 -26.95
N LYS A 154 11.41 -1.08 -25.92
CA LYS A 154 11.42 -2.55 -26.02
C LYS A 154 10.14 -3.09 -26.67
N ASP A 155 9.01 -2.44 -26.44
CA ASP A 155 7.72 -2.86 -27.00
C ASP A 155 7.64 -2.55 -28.52
N VAL A 156 8.23 -1.43 -28.95
CA VAL A 156 8.35 -1.05 -30.37
C VAL A 156 9.37 -1.93 -31.11
N HIS A 157 10.50 -2.28 -30.48
CA HIS A 157 11.50 -3.14 -31.10
C HIS A 157 11.02 -4.59 -31.28
N LEU A 158 10.13 -5.09 -30.41
CA LEU A 158 9.53 -6.43 -30.57
C LEU A 158 8.41 -6.44 -31.62
N ARG A 159 7.63 -5.35 -31.75
CA ARG A 159 6.60 -5.23 -32.80
C ARG A 159 7.16 -5.08 -34.21
N GLY A 160 8.33 -4.46 -34.39
CA GLY A 160 8.95 -4.29 -35.70
C GLY A 160 9.54 -5.58 -36.31
N VAL A 161 9.81 -6.60 -35.49
CA VAL A 161 10.33 -7.91 -35.96
C VAL A 161 9.19 -8.81 -36.46
N PHE A 162 7.97 -8.62 -35.96
CA PHE A 162 6.80 -9.43 -36.37
C PHE A 162 6.09 -8.90 -37.63
N THR A 163 6.42 -7.70 -38.12
CA THR A 163 5.78 -7.11 -39.31
C THR A 163 6.60 -7.25 -40.60
N THR A 164 7.74 -7.94 -40.57
CA THR A 164 8.60 -8.18 -41.76
C THR A 164 8.64 -9.64 -42.20
N GLU A 165 7.64 -10.45 -41.86
CA GLU A 165 7.51 -11.85 -42.32
C GLU A 165 6.16 -12.17 -43.01
N THR A 166 5.31 -11.17 -43.25
CA THR A 166 4.01 -11.38 -43.94
C THR A 166 3.70 -10.28 -44.95
N GLU A 167 4.65 -9.96 -45.83
CA GLU A 167 4.36 -9.21 -47.07
C GLU A 167 5.35 -9.68 -48.14
N GLY A 168 5.13 -10.90 -48.60
CA GLY A 168 6.01 -11.59 -49.55
C GLY A 168 5.42 -12.92 -49.98
N GLU A 169 4.18 -12.91 -50.45
CA GLU A 169 3.63 -13.92 -51.39
C GLU A 169 2.68 -13.23 -52.37
#